data_AF-A0A484CG14-F1
#
_entry.id   AF-A0A484CG14-F1
#
_cell.length_a   1.000
_cell.length_b   1.000
_cell.length_c   1.000
_cell.angle_alpha   90.00
_cell.angle_beta   90.00
_cell.angle_gamma   90.00
#
_symmetry.space_group_name_H-M   'P 1'
#
loop_
_entity.id
_entity.type
_entity.pdbx_description
1 polymer ?
#
loop_
_entity_poly.entity_id
_entity_poly.type
_entity_poly.pdbx_seq_one_letter_code
_entity_poly.pdbx_strand_id
1 'polypeptide(L)'
;MTLDRTEWMRNNNVRCSATKDDMTLASQDLTFRKGDGSKPKVTVHILPDEDIIDEVTLVCLVSNPVQQDYYITWSEHTGNKQSSYTDGINFPQVNTQQRYSVASIYTTTKEKWNNFTMFSCHAFPGSGEESTISRDVSKAMSNSIEYLTPESNLSFALSCTDDAFEEEEYSSLWSTAFSFIILFISSLLYSMIFSMVKMKRT
;
A
#
# COMPACT_ATOMS: atom_id res chain seq x y z
N MET A 1 28.03 0.20 11.64
CA MET A 1 27.60 0.86 12.89
C MET A 1 26.61 -0.06 13.58
N THR A 2 26.77 -0.31 14.87
CA THR A 2 25.84 -1.12 15.66
C THR A 2 25.38 -0.22 16.80
N LEU A 3 24.06 -0.06 16.94
CA LEU A 3 23.46 0.67 18.06
C LEU A 3 22.87 -0.34 19.04
N ASP A 4 23.03 -0.05 20.34
CA ASP A 4 22.27 -0.80 21.33
C ASP A 4 20.79 -0.35 21.36
N ARG A 5 19.94 -1.21 21.93
CA ARG A 5 18.49 -0.97 21.97
C ARG A 5 18.14 0.32 22.69
N THR A 6 18.83 0.66 23.77
CA THR A 6 18.60 1.87 24.57
C THR A 6 18.93 3.14 23.79
N GLU A 7 20.04 3.13 23.06
CA GLU A 7 20.43 4.23 22.18
C GLU A 7 19.46 4.39 21.02
N TRP A 8 19.01 3.28 20.43
CA TRP A 8 17.94 3.28 19.42
C TRP A 8 16.63 3.86 19.97
N MET A 9 16.25 3.47 21.19
CA MET A 9 15.04 3.96 21.86
C MET A 9 15.14 5.43 22.31
N ARG A 10 16.35 5.99 22.49
CA ARG A 10 16.52 7.41 22.86
C ARG A 10 16.54 8.34 21.64
N ASN A 11 17.28 7.97 20.60
CA ASN A 11 17.46 8.81 19.42
C ASN A 11 16.29 8.65 18.43
N ASN A 12 16.16 9.50 17.43
CA ASN A 12 15.15 9.39 16.35
C ASN A 12 15.78 9.53 14.96
N ASN A 13 17.09 9.70 14.88
CA ASN A 13 17.85 9.72 13.65
C ASN A 13 19.23 9.11 13.85
N VAL A 14 19.79 8.60 12.75
CA VAL A 14 21.19 8.17 12.66
C VAL A 14 21.80 8.80 11.42
N ARG A 15 22.99 9.40 11.57
CA ARG A 15 23.71 9.99 10.44
C ARG A 15 24.83 9.08 9.99
N CYS A 16 24.82 8.71 8.72
CA CYS A 16 25.95 8.09 8.07
C CYS A 16 26.70 9.15 7.27
N SER A 17 28.03 9.21 7.40
CA SER A 17 28.85 10.12 6.61
C SER A 17 30.07 9.39 6.05
N ALA A 18 30.38 9.65 4.79
CA ALA A 18 31.52 9.09 4.07
C ALA A 18 32.35 10.21 3.45
N THR A 19 33.68 10.03 3.51
CA THR A 19 34.64 10.97 2.95
C THR A 19 35.64 10.19 2.10
N LYS A 20 36.08 10.80 1.00
CA LYS A 20 37.21 10.35 0.18
C LYS A 20 38.14 11.53 -0.04
N ASP A 21 39.44 11.29 -0.18
CA ASP A 21 40.44 12.34 -0.42
C ASP A 21 40.01 13.23 -1.60
N ASP A 22 40.20 14.55 -1.42
CA ASP A 22 39.81 15.61 -2.36
C ASP A 22 38.30 15.69 -2.71
N MET A 23 37.42 15.07 -1.90
CA MET A 23 35.96 15.18 -2.04
C MET A 23 35.30 15.84 -0.83
N THR A 24 34.17 16.50 -1.08
CA THR A 24 33.29 17.02 -0.03
C THR A 24 32.66 15.88 0.75
N LEU A 25 32.54 16.06 2.07
CA LEU A 25 31.85 15.14 2.97
C LEU A 25 30.44 14.82 2.45
N ALA A 26 30.16 13.55 2.16
CA ALA A 26 28.82 13.08 1.88
C ALA A 26 28.18 12.59 3.17
N SER A 27 26.98 13.07 3.50
CA SER A 27 26.25 12.62 4.70
C SER A 27 24.77 12.40 4.39
N GLN A 28 24.22 11.32 4.94
CA GLN A 28 22.81 10.96 4.87
C GLN A 28 22.28 10.73 6.27
N ASP A 29 21.14 11.35 6.58
CA ASP A 29 20.40 11.11 7.82
C ASP A 29 19.29 10.09 7.56
N LEU A 30 19.20 9.10 8.44
CA LEU A 30 18.13 8.11 8.47
C LEU A 30 17.30 8.39 9.71
N THR A 31 16.13 8.98 9.49
CA THR A 31 15.19 9.36 10.55
C THR A 31 14.13 8.28 10.70
N PHE A 32 13.86 7.87 11.93
CA PHE A 32 12.85 6.88 12.25
C PHE A 32 11.73 7.49 13.09
N ARG A 33 10.50 7.10 12.78
CA ARG A 33 9.27 7.63 13.36
C ARG A 33 8.74 6.68 14.40
N LYS A 34 8.83 7.09 15.67
CA LYS A 34 8.39 6.26 16.80
C LYS A 34 6.89 6.26 17.03
N GLY A 35 6.14 7.17 16.42
CA GLY A 35 4.73 7.39 16.73
C GLY A 35 4.53 8.01 18.12
N ASP A 36 3.29 7.98 18.60
CA ASP A 36 2.84 8.54 19.88
C ASP A 36 2.47 7.46 20.92
N GLY A 37 2.74 6.18 20.62
CA GLY A 37 2.29 5.05 21.44
C GLY A 37 0.83 4.64 21.20
N SER A 38 0.24 5.08 20.07
CA SER A 38 -1.05 4.57 19.64
C SER A 38 -0.90 3.17 19.03
N LYS A 39 -1.74 2.24 19.47
CA LYS A 39 -1.75 0.87 18.97
C LYS A 39 -2.24 0.82 17.51
N PRO A 40 -1.46 0.30 16.55
CA PRO A 40 -1.93 0.15 15.17
C PRO A 40 -3.05 -0.89 15.03
N LYS A 41 -3.85 -0.71 13.98
CA LYS A 41 -4.76 -1.73 13.46
C LYS A 41 -4.03 -2.60 12.43
N VAL A 42 -3.94 -3.90 12.71
CA VAL A 42 -3.36 -4.91 11.81
C VAL A 42 -4.49 -5.76 11.23
N THR A 43 -4.60 -5.80 9.91
CA THR A 43 -5.51 -6.70 9.19
C THR A 43 -4.73 -7.55 8.19
N VAL A 44 -5.20 -8.76 7.92
CA VAL A 44 -4.62 -9.62 6.89
C VAL A 44 -5.71 -9.96 5.89
N HIS A 45 -5.41 -9.72 4.62
CA HIS A 45 -6.29 -9.96 3.49
C HIS A 45 -5.69 -11.05 2.61
N ILE A 46 -6.56 -11.79 1.94
CA ILE A 46 -6.18 -12.84 0.98
C ILE A 46 -6.53 -12.27 -0.39
N LEU A 47 -5.56 -12.26 -1.30
CA LEU A 47 -5.85 -11.86 -2.68
C LEU A 47 -6.51 -13.05 -3.40
N PRO A 48 -7.66 -12.85 -4.07
CA PRO A 48 -8.29 -13.91 -4.84
C PRO A 48 -7.42 -14.27 -6.05
N ASP A 49 -7.14 -15.57 -6.20
CA ASP A 49 -6.36 -16.11 -7.31
C ASP A 49 -7.24 -16.28 -8.56
N GLU A 50 -7.14 -15.37 -9.54
CA GLU A 50 -7.66 -15.64 -10.89
C GLU A 50 -6.56 -16.21 -11.82
N ASP A 51 -5.28 -15.91 -11.57
CA ASP A 51 -4.20 -16.16 -12.55
C ASP A 51 -3.03 -17.05 -12.06
N ILE A 52 -2.95 -17.41 -10.77
CA ILE A 52 -1.84 -18.20 -10.21
C ILE A 52 -2.36 -19.51 -9.59
N ILE A 53 -2.02 -20.64 -10.21
CA ILE A 53 -2.64 -21.94 -9.94
C ILE A 53 -2.13 -22.57 -8.63
N ASP A 54 -0.93 -22.24 -8.13
CA ASP A 54 -0.26 -23.02 -7.06
C ASP A 54 0.11 -22.23 -5.79
N GLU A 55 -0.08 -20.91 -5.78
CA GLU A 55 0.30 -20.04 -4.65
C GLU A 55 -0.91 -19.38 -4.00
N VAL A 56 -0.72 -18.86 -2.80
CA VAL A 56 -1.70 -18.02 -2.09
C VAL A 56 -0.97 -16.77 -1.62
N THR A 57 -1.51 -15.61 -1.99
CA THR A 57 -0.93 -14.31 -1.61
C THR A 57 -1.69 -13.69 -0.44
N LEU A 58 -0.96 -13.40 0.63
CA LEU A 58 -1.45 -12.74 1.84
C LEU A 58 -0.93 -11.31 1.89
N VAL A 59 -1.80 -10.37 2.26
CA VAL A 59 -1.48 -8.95 2.40
C VAL A 59 -1.77 -8.52 3.83
N CYS A 60 -0.73 -8.16 4.57
CA CYS A 60 -0.87 -7.56 5.88
C CYS A 60 -0.90 -6.04 5.78
N LEU A 61 -1.97 -5.43 6.27
CA LEU A 61 -2.14 -3.99 6.33
C LEU A 61 -2.01 -3.52 7.78
N VAL A 62 -0.99 -2.71 8.05
CA VAL A 62 -0.76 -2.07 9.35
C VAL A 62 -1.10 -0.59 9.21
N SER A 63 -1.99 -0.10 10.05
CA SER A 63 -2.56 1.25 9.88
C SER A 63 -2.76 1.98 11.20
N ASN A 64 -2.40 3.26 11.23
CA ASN A 64 -2.41 4.10 12.42
C ASN A 64 -2.80 5.57 12.07
N PRO A 65 -3.59 6.27 12.90
CA PRO A 65 -3.80 7.72 12.76
C PRO A 65 -2.51 8.56 12.76
N VAL A 66 -1.45 8.10 13.44
CA VAL A 66 -0.17 8.81 13.54
C VAL A 66 0.90 8.13 12.69
N GLN A 67 1.81 8.94 12.13
CA GLN A 67 2.92 8.43 11.34
C GLN A 67 3.92 7.70 12.24
N GLN A 68 4.10 6.41 11.99
CA GLN A 68 4.98 5.53 12.76
C GLN A 68 5.59 4.49 11.83
N ASP A 69 6.85 4.15 12.06
CA ASP A 69 7.55 3.09 11.33
C ASP A 69 7.31 1.74 12.00
N TYR A 70 7.11 0.71 11.18
CA TYR A 70 6.89 -0.66 11.62
C TYR A 70 7.88 -1.61 10.94
N TYR A 71 8.45 -2.51 11.72
CA TYR A 71 9.09 -3.71 11.18
C TYR A 71 8.04 -4.81 11.08
N ILE A 72 7.76 -5.30 9.87
CA ILE A 72 6.72 -6.29 9.60
C ILE A 72 7.36 -7.58 9.15
N THR A 73 6.97 -8.68 9.80
CA THR A 73 7.49 -10.01 9.51
C THR A 73 6.38 -11.06 9.63
N TRP A 74 6.62 -12.23 9.06
CA TRP A 74 5.67 -13.33 8.98
C TRP A 74 6.19 -14.57 9.69
N SER A 75 5.28 -15.37 10.23
CA SER A 75 5.60 -16.72 10.71
C SER A 75 4.50 -17.70 10.34
N GLU A 76 4.87 -18.95 10.13
CA GLU A 76 3.94 -20.05 9.92
C GLU A 76 3.80 -20.87 11.21
N HIS A 77 2.60 -21.41 11.44
CA HIS A 77 2.31 -22.28 12.55
C HIS A 77 1.61 -23.55 12.07
N THR A 78 2.17 -24.70 12.46
CA THR A 78 1.57 -26.02 12.20
C THR A 78 1.52 -26.80 13.51
N GLY A 79 0.30 -27.07 13.99
CA GLY A 79 0.09 -27.69 15.31
C GLY A 79 0.46 -26.74 16.44
N ASN A 80 1.53 -27.05 17.19
CA ASN A 80 2.11 -26.20 18.25
C ASN A 80 3.49 -25.63 17.87
N LYS A 81 3.96 -25.86 16.64
CA LYS A 81 5.29 -25.45 16.20
C LYS A 81 5.19 -24.17 15.38
N GLN A 82 5.85 -23.11 15.84
CA GLN A 82 6.02 -21.86 15.11
C GLN A 82 7.35 -21.89 14.35
N SER A 83 7.33 -21.47 13.09
CA SER A 83 8.55 -21.24 12.30
C SER A 83 9.33 -20.03 12.81
N SER A 84 10.57 -19.87 12.33
CA SER A 84 11.25 -18.59 12.44
C SER A 84 10.50 -17.49 11.72
N TYR A 85 10.75 -16.25 12.14
CA TYR A 85 10.30 -15.06 11.43
C TYR A 85 10.93 -14.98 10.04
N THR A 86 10.15 -14.55 9.06
CA THR A 86 10.56 -14.37 7.66
C THR A 86 10.02 -13.05 7.15
N ASP A 87 10.85 -12.28 6.46
CA ASP A 87 10.44 -11.00 5.90
C ASP A 87 9.52 -11.20 4.67
N GLY A 88 8.51 -10.34 4.57
CA GLY A 88 7.69 -10.21 3.37
C GLY A 88 8.20 -9.09 2.46
N ILE A 89 7.45 -8.82 1.39
CA ILE A 89 7.68 -7.67 0.53
C ILE A 89 6.96 -6.47 1.14
N ASN A 90 7.71 -5.56 1.75
CA ASN A 90 7.17 -4.37 2.42
C ASN A 90 7.09 -3.19 1.44
N PHE A 91 5.95 -2.50 1.43
CA PHE A 91 5.73 -1.30 0.62
C PHE A 91 6.02 -0.02 1.41
N PRO A 92 6.31 1.10 0.73
CA PRO A 92 6.39 2.40 1.39
C PRO A 92 5.08 2.73 2.13
N GLN A 93 5.20 3.47 3.22
CA GLN A 93 4.03 3.95 3.94
C GLN A 93 3.26 4.95 3.11
N VAL A 94 1.95 4.72 2.97
CA VAL A 94 1.01 5.59 2.28
C VAL A 94 0.21 6.38 3.31
N ASN A 95 0.02 7.67 3.05
CA ASN A 95 -0.88 8.52 3.82
C ASN A 95 -2.21 8.66 3.07
N THR A 96 -3.25 8.00 3.56
CA THR A 96 -4.62 8.32 3.15
C THR A 96 -5.11 9.43 4.08
N GLN A 97 -5.93 10.39 3.61
CA GLN A 97 -6.34 11.61 4.34
C GLN A 97 -6.84 11.42 5.80
N GLN A 98 -7.03 10.19 6.26
CA GLN A 98 -7.41 9.83 7.61
C GLN A 98 -6.36 9.01 8.39
N ARG A 99 -5.48 8.23 7.74
CA ARG A 99 -4.54 7.30 8.40
C ARG A 99 -3.29 7.00 7.56
N TYR A 100 -2.18 6.77 8.25
CA TYR A 100 -0.96 6.20 7.70
C TYR A 100 -1.07 4.69 7.65
N SER A 101 -0.70 4.09 6.52
CA SER A 101 -0.77 2.64 6.34
C SER A 101 0.46 2.11 5.61
N VAL A 102 0.91 0.93 6.00
CA VAL A 102 1.97 0.17 5.33
C VAL A 102 1.45 -1.23 5.04
N ALA A 103 1.83 -1.77 3.89
CA ALA A 103 1.46 -3.11 3.46
C ALA A 103 2.69 -4.02 3.39
N SER A 104 2.51 -5.29 3.76
CA SER A 104 3.48 -6.35 3.57
C SER A 104 2.83 -7.51 2.83
N ILE A 105 3.45 -7.98 1.75
CA ILE A 105 2.99 -9.12 0.96
C ILE A 105 3.80 -10.36 1.34
N TYR A 106 3.10 -11.48 1.55
CA TYR A 106 3.69 -12.79 1.80
C TYR A 106 3.01 -13.84 0.93
N THR A 107 3.83 -14.60 0.21
CA THR A 107 3.37 -15.66 -0.69
C THR A 107 3.68 -17.02 -0.08
N THR A 108 2.69 -17.91 -0.11
CA THR A 108 2.83 -19.29 0.37
C THR A 108 2.23 -20.27 -0.63
N THR A 109 2.38 -21.58 -0.39
CA THR A 109 1.85 -22.61 -1.29
C THR A 109 0.38 -22.92 -0.99
N LYS A 110 -0.38 -23.29 -2.02
CA LYS A 110 -1.75 -23.78 -1.82
C LYS A 110 -1.80 -25.03 -0.96
N GLU A 111 -0.77 -25.87 -0.99
CA GLU A 111 -0.68 -27.04 -0.11
C GLU A 111 -0.74 -26.64 1.37
N LYS A 112 0.13 -25.72 1.81
CA LYS A 112 0.14 -25.25 3.20
C LYS A 112 -1.18 -24.58 3.58
N TRP A 113 -1.67 -23.69 2.72
CA TRP A 113 -2.96 -23.03 2.91
C TRP A 113 -4.13 -24.02 3.06
N ASN A 114 -4.21 -25.00 2.16
CA ASN A 114 -5.25 -26.02 2.16
C ASN A 114 -5.16 -26.98 3.34
N ASN A 115 -3.95 -27.19 3.87
CA ASN A 115 -3.69 -27.95 5.09
C ASN A 115 -3.88 -27.13 6.38
N PHE A 116 -4.54 -25.97 6.29
CA PHE A 116 -4.87 -25.12 7.43
C PHE A 116 -3.65 -24.63 8.23
N THR A 117 -2.48 -24.54 7.59
CA THR A 117 -1.34 -23.83 8.16
C THR A 117 -1.79 -22.41 8.55
N MET A 118 -1.42 -21.99 9.75
CA MET A 118 -1.76 -20.66 10.24
C MET A 118 -0.60 -19.72 9.95
N PHE A 119 -0.91 -18.59 9.33
CA PHE A 119 0.05 -17.57 8.95
C PHE A 119 -0.18 -16.35 9.83
N SER A 120 0.86 -15.86 10.47
CA SER A 120 0.79 -14.72 11.37
C SER A 120 1.60 -13.57 10.80
N CYS A 121 0.96 -12.44 10.57
CA CYS A 121 1.65 -11.17 10.35
C CYS A 121 1.96 -10.55 11.71
N HIS A 122 3.19 -10.09 11.91
CA HIS A 122 3.66 -9.43 13.13
C HIS A 122 4.13 -8.02 12.80
N ALA A 123 3.53 -7.02 13.44
CA ALA A 123 3.94 -5.63 13.35
C ALA A 123 4.66 -5.22 14.63
N PHE A 124 5.94 -4.86 14.49
CA PHE A 124 6.79 -4.36 15.57
C PHE A 124 6.90 -2.83 15.45
N PRO A 125 6.36 -2.07 16.41
CA PRO A 125 6.48 -0.62 16.41
C PRO A 125 7.93 -0.18 16.56
N GLY A 126 8.35 0.82 15.77
CA GLY A 126 9.74 1.33 15.79
C GLY A 126 10.18 1.94 17.12
N SER A 127 9.24 2.27 18.01
CA SER A 127 9.53 2.72 19.39
C SER A 127 10.15 1.62 20.26
N GLY A 128 9.87 0.34 19.99
CA GLY A 128 10.40 -0.80 20.75
C GLY A 128 9.92 -0.92 22.19
N GLU A 129 9.08 0.00 22.69
CA GLU A 129 8.42 -0.05 24.00
C GLU A 129 7.09 -0.80 23.96
N GLU A 130 6.42 -0.77 22.81
CA GLU A 130 5.13 -1.42 22.62
C GLU A 130 5.27 -2.90 22.30
N SER A 131 4.27 -3.68 22.72
CA SER A 131 4.19 -5.09 22.37
C SER A 131 3.94 -5.27 20.88
N THR A 132 4.50 -6.35 20.32
CA THR A 132 4.20 -6.80 18.97
C THR A 132 2.70 -7.03 18.80
N ILE A 133 2.16 -6.56 17.68
CA ILE A 133 0.76 -6.77 17.34
C ILE A 133 0.72 -7.73 16.18
N SER A 134 0.07 -8.87 16.40
CA SER A 134 0.03 -9.94 15.44
C SER A 134 -1.40 -10.22 15.00
N ARG A 135 -1.55 -10.60 13.74
CA ARG A 135 -2.83 -11.06 13.20
C ARG A 135 -2.65 -12.34 12.42
N ASP A 136 -3.41 -13.34 12.83
CA ASP A 136 -3.38 -14.66 12.23
C ASP A 136 -4.42 -14.80 11.13
N VAL A 137 -4.09 -15.60 10.12
CA VAL A 137 -4.98 -16.02 9.03
C VAL A 137 -4.72 -17.48 8.69
N SER A 138 -5.78 -18.19 8.33
CA SER A 138 -5.70 -19.54 7.78
C SER A 138 -6.94 -19.80 6.93
N LYS A 139 -6.92 -20.87 6.14
CA LYS A 139 -8.10 -21.27 5.36
C LYS A 139 -9.34 -21.53 6.22
N ALA A 140 -9.16 -22.02 7.45
CA ALA A 140 -10.27 -22.24 8.39
C ALA A 140 -10.92 -20.92 8.84
N MET A 141 -10.13 -19.84 8.91
CA MET A 141 -10.60 -18.49 9.25
C MET A 141 -11.11 -17.72 8.02
N SER A 142 -10.69 -18.09 6.80
CA SER A 142 -11.07 -17.39 5.57
C SER A 142 -12.57 -17.41 5.29
N ASN A 143 -13.31 -18.42 5.77
CA ASN A 143 -14.77 -18.47 5.63
C ASN A 143 -15.51 -17.36 6.41
N SER A 144 -14.81 -16.60 7.27
CA SER A 144 -15.33 -15.45 8.00
C SER A 144 -14.60 -14.14 7.71
N ILE A 145 -13.64 -14.14 6.77
CA ILE A 145 -12.94 -12.92 6.33
C ILE A 145 -13.67 -12.38 5.10
N GLU A 146 -13.98 -11.09 5.15
CA GLU A 146 -14.47 -10.31 4.02
C GLU A 146 -13.43 -10.41 2.89
N TYR A 147 -13.73 -11.28 1.91
CA TYR A 147 -13.04 -11.29 0.63
C TYR A 147 -13.04 -9.86 0.10
N LEU A 148 -11.91 -9.39 -0.43
CA LEU A 148 -11.87 -8.13 -1.15
C LEU A 148 -12.82 -8.27 -2.34
N THR A 149 -14.07 -7.85 -2.16
CA THR A 149 -14.98 -7.66 -3.26
C THR A 149 -14.48 -6.45 -4.05
N PRO A 150 -14.67 -6.42 -5.38
CA PRO A 150 -14.24 -5.31 -6.23
C PRO A 150 -14.80 -3.93 -5.82
N GLU A 151 -15.76 -3.89 -4.88
CA GLU A 151 -16.43 -2.66 -4.43
C GLU A 151 -15.93 -2.15 -3.06
N SER A 152 -15.06 -2.89 -2.36
CA SER A 152 -14.40 -2.34 -1.18
C SER A 152 -13.29 -1.40 -1.65
N ASN A 153 -13.49 -0.09 -1.46
CA ASN A 153 -12.57 0.97 -1.87
C ASN A 153 -11.21 0.93 -1.13
N LEU A 154 -10.43 -0.12 -1.35
CA LEU A 154 -9.01 -0.14 -1.04
C LEU A 154 -8.29 0.50 -2.23
N SER A 155 -8.18 1.83 -2.20
CA SER A 155 -7.25 2.58 -3.06
C SER A 155 -5.81 2.28 -2.64
N PHE A 156 -5.39 1.02 -2.74
CA PHE A 156 -3.99 0.63 -2.80
C PHE A 156 -3.68 0.38 -4.27
N ALA A 157 -3.47 1.46 -5.01
CA ALA A 157 -2.71 1.34 -6.24
C ALA A 157 -1.30 0.91 -5.82
N LEU A 158 -0.93 -0.34 -6.12
CA LEU A 158 0.46 -0.78 -6.15
C LEU A 158 1.13 -0.04 -7.31
N SER A 159 1.34 1.26 -7.12
CA SER A 159 1.99 2.13 -8.10
C SER A 159 3.48 1.85 -8.05
N CYS A 160 3.90 0.84 -8.80
CA CYS A 160 5.27 0.78 -9.28
C CYS A 160 5.41 1.88 -10.34
N THR A 161 5.55 3.12 -9.90
CA THR A 161 5.99 4.22 -10.76
C THR A 161 7.22 4.80 -10.09
N ASP A 162 8.36 4.46 -10.65
CA ASP A 162 9.53 5.31 -10.56
C ASP A 162 9.10 6.72 -11.00
N ASP A 163 9.55 7.71 -10.23
CA ASP A 163 9.33 9.12 -10.53
C ASP A 163 9.65 9.45 -12.01
N ALA A 164 8.76 10.26 -12.59
CA ALA A 164 8.81 10.93 -13.90
C ALA A 164 8.17 10.17 -15.09
N PHE A 165 7.09 10.77 -15.63
CA PHE A 165 6.71 10.89 -17.06
C PHE A 165 5.26 10.56 -17.51
N GLU A 166 4.32 10.09 -16.67
CA GLU A 166 3.00 9.66 -17.21
C GLU A 166 1.74 10.49 -16.86
N GLU A 167 1.80 11.53 -16.00
CA GLU A 167 0.59 12.33 -15.69
C GLU A 167 0.18 13.32 -16.81
N GLU A 168 1.10 13.70 -17.70
CA GLU A 168 0.83 14.72 -18.73
C GLU A 168 0.02 14.18 -19.93
N GLU A 169 0.05 12.89 -20.20
CA GLU A 169 -0.57 12.32 -21.42
C GLU A 169 -2.08 12.08 -21.26
N TYR A 170 -2.53 11.68 -20.08
CA TYR A 170 -3.95 11.44 -19.80
C TYR A 170 -4.79 12.73 -19.84
N SER A 171 -4.27 13.85 -19.32
CA SER A 171 -4.98 15.13 -19.32
C SER A 171 -5.19 15.70 -20.74
N SER A 172 -4.23 15.48 -21.63
CA SER A 172 -4.25 15.91 -23.03
C SER A 172 -5.31 15.18 -23.87
N LEU A 173 -5.47 13.87 -23.63
CA LEU A 173 -6.45 13.04 -24.35
C LEU A 173 -7.91 13.40 -23.99
N TRP A 174 -8.18 13.75 -22.73
CA TRP A 174 -9.51 14.21 -22.33
C TRP A 174 -9.84 15.59 -22.89
N SER A 175 -8.87 16.51 -22.91
CA SER A 175 -9.05 17.87 -23.43
C SER A 175 -9.43 17.90 -24.92
N THR A 176 -8.82 17.02 -25.73
CA THR A 176 -9.13 16.88 -27.15
C THR A 176 -10.52 16.28 -27.38
N ALA A 177 -10.90 15.24 -26.64
CA ALA A 177 -12.24 14.64 -26.73
C ALA A 177 -13.36 15.63 -26.37
N PHE A 178 -13.18 16.43 -25.31
CA PHE A 178 -14.13 17.47 -24.93
C PHE A 178 -14.31 18.53 -26.01
N SER A 179 -13.22 18.94 -26.68
CA SER A 179 -13.27 19.93 -27.76
C SER A 179 -14.14 19.44 -28.94
N PHE A 180 -14.03 18.17 -29.33
CA PHE A 180 -14.86 17.59 -30.40
C PHE A 180 -16.34 17.50 -30.02
N ILE A 181 -16.65 17.13 -28.79
CA ILE A 181 -18.03 17.04 -28.29
C ILE A 181 -18.69 18.42 -28.30
N ILE A 182 -18.00 19.46 -27.86
CA ILE A 182 -18.51 20.83 -27.84
C ILE A 182 -18.82 21.32 -29.26
N LEU A 183 -17.94 21.07 -30.24
CA LEU A 183 -18.16 21.46 -31.63
C LEU A 183 -19.36 20.73 -32.25
N PHE A 184 -19.52 19.43 -31.95
CA PHE A 184 -20.65 18.65 -32.43
C PHE A 184 -21.98 19.18 -31.88
N ILE A 185 -22.06 19.43 -30.57
CA ILE A 185 -23.25 20.00 -29.93
C ILE A 185 -23.55 21.39 -30.50
N SER A 186 -22.52 22.23 -30.68
CA SER A 186 -22.68 23.57 -31.25
C SER A 186 -23.23 23.53 -32.68
N SER A 187 -22.77 22.58 -33.50
CA SER A 187 -23.27 22.36 -34.87
C SER A 187 -24.73 21.92 -34.90
N LEU A 188 -25.12 21.02 -33.99
CA LEU A 188 -26.52 20.58 -33.86
C LEU A 188 -27.44 21.72 -33.43
N LEU A 189 -27.01 22.52 -32.45
CA LEU A 189 -27.77 23.68 -31.99
C LEU A 189 -27.91 24.73 -33.09
N TYR A 190 -26.83 25.01 -33.83
CA TYR A 190 -26.85 25.94 -34.96
C TYR A 190 -27.85 25.49 -36.04
N SER A 191 -27.85 24.19 -36.36
CA SER A 191 -28.75 23.61 -37.36
C SER A 191 -30.22 23.67 -36.94
N MET A 192 -30.52 23.42 -35.65
CA MET A 192 -31.86 23.54 -35.08
C MET A 192 -32.38 24.99 -35.15
N ILE A 193 -31.55 25.96 -34.73
CA ILE A 193 -31.91 27.38 -34.76
C ILE A 193 -32.15 27.84 -36.21
N PHE A 194 -31.28 27.46 -37.15
CA PHE A 194 -31.44 27.80 -38.56
C PHE A 194 -32.74 27.22 -39.15
N SER A 195 -33.07 25.97 -38.82
CA SER A 195 -34.32 25.34 -39.25
C SER A 195 -35.56 26.07 -38.71
N MET A 196 -35.55 26.45 -37.43
CA MET A 196 -36.65 27.22 -36.82
C MET A 196 -36.79 28.63 -37.42
N VAL A 197 -35.69 29.33 -37.69
CA VAL A 197 -35.71 30.66 -38.33
C VAL A 197 -36.24 30.57 -39.77
N LYS A 198 -35.87 29.51 -40.50
CA LYS A 198 -36.35 29.28 -41.87
C LYS A 198 -37.85 28.98 -41.90
N MET A 199 -38.38 28.23 -40.94
CA MET A 199 -39.81 27.93 -40.83
C MET A 199 -40.65 29.16 -40.45
N LYS A 200 -40.10 30.12 -39.71
CA LYS A 200 -40.83 31.32 -39.27
C LYS A 200 -40.92 32.43 -40.34
N ARG A 201 -40.28 32.24 -41.50
CA ARG A 201 -40.21 33.23 -42.61
C ARG A 201 -41.01 32.82 -43.85
N THR A 202 -41.96 31.90 -43.71
CA THR A 202 -42.97 31.56 -44.73
C THR A 202 -44.34 32.03 -44.27
#